data_AF-A0AAI8R8W9-F1
#
_entry.id   AF-A0AAI8R8W9-F1
#
_cell.length_a   1.000
_cell.length_b   1.000
_cell.length_c   1.000
_cell.angle_alpha   90.00
_cell.angle_beta   90.00
_cell.angle_gamma   90.00
#
_symmetry.space_group_name_H-M   'P 1'
#
loop_
_entity.id
_entity.type
_entity.pdbx_description
1 polymer ?
#
loop_
_entity_poly.entity_id
_entity_poly.type
_entity_poly.pdbx_seq_one_letter_code
_entity_poly.pdbx_strand_id
1 'polypeptide(L)'
;MAETKHKLILSTTESNYGINLIRIRQGDVQTQKLVVEIVEHSTLKTFDGLVPFFINTTKFSENQPVEQKVQEYSPSQARLVYTLSEPDWQWGGENTAHFSFRSLNGDGTWSEQFSTQDFTYRVISGITRSNLRDSGYVWTFEDLLRKFRDYMSQGEKDWERWIEANREILESVDPGGTIITILNDAKGDYDSLSARLEEIQYKMFSVPTGSDQVLSGLADNRFNLLTGEYDKIIPSRLETVIRNVNPKHFNVAFITDTHVEKQALSIEGIDPKNFELARRWNSIRRFQELGKVCDVSVYGGDNANCHSGRIHIQGDVTIPEGRTHALSLQKRFVALATVGKKNVMLCRGNHDTGKIPYAWYGHNPQTCLNGADMKKLYNGTYGGKIFEEKGVAIYRIDTDDYSDALDGEGNYIEFSGAIQNGAVGKISGAQLKDLGEFLLHLDRRHHVLLVGHIPLENSATGVWNTDALQQLLDGFKQGSAVTIDYDQLKGEPVPGYTGRQTFDFSQGKESCGGTIIGYVCGHWHYDTARDLGTTKIIVCTCAFSSDETVSPEDYSAFCHIAIDKDNRRLRIKGVGRSTDRTFTY
;
A
#
# COMPACT_ATOMS: atom_id res chain seq x y z
N MET A 1 19.90 11.33 -70.62
CA MET A 1 21.22 10.84 -71.07
C MET A 1 21.01 9.79 -72.13
N ALA A 2 21.85 9.72 -73.17
CA ALA A 2 21.67 8.72 -74.23
C ALA A 2 22.11 7.34 -73.72
N GLU A 3 21.23 6.34 -73.81
CA GLU A 3 21.57 4.94 -73.49
C GLU A 3 22.28 4.28 -74.67
N THR A 4 23.47 3.73 -74.44
CA THR A 4 24.21 2.87 -75.36
C THR A 4 23.83 1.41 -75.10
N LYS A 5 23.27 0.74 -76.10
CA LYS A 5 22.86 -0.67 -76.01
C LYS A 5 23.75 -1.52 -76.91
N HIS A 6 24.51 -2.44 -76.30
CA HIS A 6 25.33 -3.44 -76.99
C HIS A 6 24.51 -4.71 -77.12
N LYS A 7 24.11 -5.08 -78.35
CA LYS A 7 23.34 -6.31 -78.60
C LYS A 7 24.28 -7.49 -78.76
N LEU A 8 24.07 -8.54 -77.97
CA LEU A 8 24.90 -9.73 -77.91
C LEU A 8 24.04 -10.98 -78.06
N ILE A 9 24.59 -11.98 -78.74
CA ILE A 9 24.08 -13.36 -78.73
C ILE A 9 25.20 -14.19 -78.10
N LEU A 10 24.94 -14.76 -76.92
CA LEU A 10 25.92 -15.51 -76.15
C LEU A 10 25.53 -16.99 -76.10
N SER A 11 26.46 -17.85 -76.51
CA SER A 11 26.26 -19.30 -76.49
C SER A 11 26.76 -19.94 -75.20
N THR A 12 26.08 -20.99 -74.74
CA THR A 12 26.54 -21.88 -73.65
C THR A 12 27.51 -22.96 -74.15
N THR A 13 27.52 -23.23 -75.46
CA THR A 13 28.19 -24.40 -76.07
C THR A 13 29.21 -24.04 -77.15
N GLU A 14 29.05 -22.88 -77.80
CA GLU A 14 29.92 -22.38 -78.86
C GLU A 14 30.76 -21.20 -78.35
N SER A 15 31.97 -21.02 -78.88
CA SER A 15 32.81 -19.91 -78.45
C SER A 15 32.26 -18.55 -78.92
N ASN A 16 32.26 -17.59 -78.00
CA ASN A 16 31.77 -16.23 -78.22
C ASN A 16 32.85 -15.28 -78.82
N TYR A 17 33.89 -15.81 -79.49
CA TYR A 17 34.99 -15.01 -80.09
C TYR A 17 34.57 -14.15 -81.31
N GLY A 18 33.44 -14.44 -81.94
CA GLY A 18 32.94 -13.72 -83.13
C GLY A 18 32.12 -12.46 -82.84
N ILE A 19 32.01 -12.06 -81.57
CA ILE A 19 31.22 -10.90 -81.14
C ILE A 19 31.94 -9.60 -81.52
N ASN A 20 31.18 -8.62 -82.01
CA ASN A 20 31.70 -7.29 -82.31
C ASN A 20 32.37 -6.67 -81.08
N LEU A 21 33.50 -5.98 -81.29
CA LEU A 21 34.27 -5.36 -80.22
C LEU A 21 33.42 -4.42 -79.34
N ILE A 22 33.13 -4.84 -78.12
CA ILE A 22 32.40 -4.05 -77.12
C ILE A 22 33.39 -3.08 -76.46
N ARG A 23 33.12 -1.78 -76.53
CA ARG A 23 33.93 -0.73 -75.89
C ARG A 23 33.13 -0.01 -74.84
N ILE A 24 33.60 -0.08 -73.59
CA ILE A 24 32.97 0.53 -72.42
C ILE A 24 33.87 1.64 -71.91
N ARG A 25 33.33 2.83 -71.67
CA ARG A 25 34.11 3.95 -71.10
C ARG A 25 34.01 3.92 -69.58
N GLN A 26 35.17 3.97 -68.92
CA GLN A 26 35.24 4.06 -67.46
C GLN A 26 34.52 5.33 -66.96
N GLY A 27 33.64 5.18 -65.96
CA GLY A 27 32.91 6.29 -65.33
C GLY A 27 31.61 6.71 -66.02
N ASP A 28 31.17 5.99 -67.06
CA ASP A 28 29.92 6.25 -67.78
C ASP A 28 28.74 5.50 -67.11
N VAL A 29 28.37 5.98 -65.92
CA VAL A 29 27.38 5.34 -65.02
C VAL A 29 25.98 5.36 -65.66
N GLN A 30 25.28 4.22 -65.70
CA GLN A 30 23.89 4.01 -66.19
C GLN A 30 23.64 4.14 -67.71
N THR A 31 24.64 4.41 -68.54
CA THR A 31 24.43 4.56 -69.99
C THR A 31 24.80 3.32 -70.80
N GLN A 32 25.58 2.37 -70.26
CA GLN A 32 26.10 1.21 -71.00
C GLN A 32 25.34 -0.07 -70.62
N LYS A 33 24.49 -0.57 -71.53
CA LYS A 33 23.68 -1.78 -71.34
C LYS A 33 24.09 -2.88 -72.30
N LEU A 34 24.26 -4.10 -71.81
CA LEU A 34 24.38 -5.32 -72.59
C LEU A 34 22.97 -5.92 -72.75
N VAL A 35 22.47 -5.98 -73.97
CA VAL A 35 21.19 -6.61 -74.31
C VAL A 35 21.52 -7.97 -74.92
N VAL A 36 21.25 -9.03 -74.17
CA VAL A 36 21.80 -10.36 -74.42
C VAL A 36 20.70 -11.37 -74.74
N GLU A 37 20.88 -12.12 -75.81
CA GLU A 37 20.13 -13.35 -76.11
C GLU A 37 21.01 -14.57 -75.81
N ILE A 38 20.44 -15.55 -75.11
CA ILE A 38 21.15 -16.76 -74.70
C ILE A 38 20.79 -17.90 -75.66
N VAL A 39 21.81 -18.57 -76.20
CA VAL A 39 21.64 -19.69 -77.11
C VAL A 39 22.42 -20.93 -76.66
N GLU A 40 21.92 -22.10 -77.05
CA GLU A 40 22.56 -23.40 -76.88
C GLU A 40 22.40 -24.16 -78.20
N HIS A 41 23.49 -24.63 -78.80
CA HIS A 41 23.50 -25.21 -80.14
C HIS A 41 22.73 -24.35 -81.18
N SER A 42 23.05 -23.05 -81.21
CA SER A 42 22.40 -22.06 -82.09
C SER A 42 20.87 -21.88 -81.92
N THR A 43 20.27 -22.41 -80.85
CA THR A 43 18.84 -22.28 -80.53
C THR A 43 18.65 -21.49 -79.23
N LEU A 44 17.60 -20.67 -79.10
CA LEU A 44 17.32 -19.91 -77.87
C LEU A 44 17.20 -20.84 -76.65
N LYS A 45 17.91 -20.49 -75.57
CA LYS A 45 17.94 -21.24 -74.30
C LYS A 45 17.21 -20.45 -73.22
N THR A 46 16.00 -20.87 -72.87
CA THR A 46 15.26 -20.28 -71.74
C THR A 46 15.88 -20.71 -70.40
N PHE A 47 15.63 -19.92 -69.36
CA PHE A 47 16.22 -20.13 -68.03
C PHE A 47 15.21 -19.87 -66.90
N ASP A 48 13.96 -20.31 -67.12
CA ASP A 48 12.88 -20.16 -66.14
C ASP A 48 13.26 -20.75 -64.77
N GLY A 49 12.97 -19.99 -63.71
CA GLY A 49 13.34 -20.35 -62.34
C GLY A 49 14.79 -20.06 -61.95
N LEU A 50 15.63 -19.59 -62.88
CA LEU A 50 17.03 -19.25 -62.61
C LEU A 50 17.26 -17.75 -62.56
N VAL A 51 18.27 -17.35 -61.79
CA VAL A 51 18.71 -15.97 -61.63
C VAL A 51 20.06 -15.79 -62.35
N PRO A 52 20.16 -14.85 -63.30
CA PRO A 52 21.42 -14.56 -63.96
C PRO A 52 22.34 -13.67 -63.12
N PHE A 53 23.62 -13.97 -63.17
CA PHE A 53 24.72 -13.21 -62.58
C PHE A 53 25.75 -12.89 -63.66
N PHE A 54 26.18 -11.63 -63.71
CA PHE A 54 27.34 -11.22 -64.50
C PHE A 54 28.60 -11.51 -63.70
N ILE A 55 29.53 -12.25 -64.31
CA ILE A 55 30.80 -12.65 -63.70
C ILE A 55 31.93 -12.14 -64.58
N ASN A 56 32.79 -11.28 -64.05
CA ASN A 56 34.05 -10.92 -64.68
C ASN A 56 35.21 -11.60 -63.95
N THR A 57 35.97 -12.38 -64.71
CA THR A 57 37.07 -13.24 -64.26
C THR A 57 38.46 -12.69 -64.59
N THR A 58 38.55 -11.48 -65.16
CA THR A 58 39.80 -10.85 -65.62
C THR A 58 40.91 -10.85 -64.56
N LYS A 59 40.54 -10.67 -63.29
CA LYS A 59 41.45 -10.65 -62.14
C LYS A 59 41.18 -11.77 -61.14
N PHE A 60 40.66 -12.91 -61.62
CA PHE A 60 40.37 -14.06 -60.77
C PHE A 60 41.63 -14.61 -60.07
N SER A 61 42.77 -14.67 -60.76
CA SER A 61 44.06 -15.11 -60.19
C SER A 61 44.60 -14.17 -59.10
N GLU A 62 44.10 -12.94 -59.04
CA GLU A 62 44.42 -11.93 -58.02
C GLU A 62 43.35 -11.88 -56.91
N ASN A 63 42.44 -12.88 -56.85
CA ASN A 63 41.30 -12.95 -55.92
C ASN A 63 40.37 -11.72 -55.97
N GLN A 64 40.24 -11.11 -57.15
CA GLN A 64 39.35 -9.98 -57.39
C GLN A 64 38.35 -10.28 -58.51
N PRO A 65 37.49 -11.30 -58.41
CA PRO A 65 36.37 -11.44 -59.33
C PRO A 65 35.35 -10.32 -59.10
N VAL A 66 34.60 -9.98 -60.14
CA VAL A 66 33.38 -9.17 -60.00
C VAL A 66 32.20 -10.07 -60.26
N GLU A 67 31.30 -10.15 -59.28
CA GLU A 67 30.03 -10.85 -59.38
C GLU A 67 28.90 -9.86 -59.11
N GLN A 68 27.95 -9.78 -60.04
CA GLN A 68 26.80 -8.88 -59.95
C GLN A 68 25.52 -9.59 -60.37
N LYS A 69 24.47 -9.47 -59.56
CA LYS A 69 23.14 -9.98 -59.92
C LYS A 69 22.53 -9.13 -61.02
N VAL A 70 22.08 -9.76 -62.10
CA VAL A 70 21.37 -9.08 -63.20
C VAL A 70 19.96 -8.69 -62.73
N GLN A 71 19.56 -7.44 -62.96
CA GLN A 71 18.30 -6.89 -62.46
C GLN A 71 17.14 -6.98 -63.46
N GLU A 72 17.43 -6.99 -64.76
CA GLU A 72 16.41 -6.99 -65.82
C GLU A 72 16.62 -8.22 -66.72
N TYR A 73 15.68 -9.16 -66.68
CA TYR A 73 15.75 -10.37 -67.51
C TYR A 73 14.37 -10.97 -67.77
N SER A 74 14.23 -11.67 -68.89
CA SER A 74 13.02 -12.35 -69.35
C SER A 74 13.37 -13.82 -69.66
N PRO A 75 13.29 -14.71 -68.66
CA PRO A 75 13.76 -16.09 -68.78
C PRO A 75 13.11 -16.89 -69.91
N SER A 76 11.79 -16.76 -70.04
CA SER A 76 11.00 -17.44 -71.08
C SER A 76 11.30 -16.93 -72.50
N GLN A 77 11.94 -15.76 -72.63
CA GLN A 77 12.39 -15.20 -73.91
C GLN A 77 13.88 -15.42 -74.16
N ALA A 78 14.58 -16.15 -73.28
CA ALA A 78 16.03 -16.34 -73.34
C ALA A 78 16.82 -15.02 -73.39
N ARG A 79 16.33 -13.97 -72.72
CA ARG A 79 16.85 -12.60 -72.83
C ARG A 79 17.19 -11.98 -71.48
N LEU A 80 18.26 -11.20 -71.44
CA LEU A 80 18.59 -10.35 -70.29
C LEU A 80 19.15 -8.99 -70.72
N VAL A 81 19.02 -8.02 -69.82
CA VAL A 81 19.59 -6.68 -69.96
C VAL A 81 20.47 -6.40 -68.74
N TYR A 82 21.77 -6.32 -68.96
CA TYR A 82 22.73 -6.01 -67.91
C TYR A 82 23.21 -4.57 -68.03
N THR A 83 22.99 -3.76 -67.01
CA THR A 83 23.54 -2.40 -66.95
C THR A 83 24.89 -2.47 -66.25
N LEU A 84 25.95 -2.08 -66.96
CA LEU A 84 27.29 -2.07 -66.39
C LEU A 84 27.39 -1.02 -65.28
N SER A 85 28.12 -1.39 -64.24
CA SER A 85 28.31 -0.65 -63.00
C SER A 85 29.79 -0.41 -62.72
N GLU A 86 30.09 0.35 -61.66
CA GLU A 86 31.47 0.72 -61.33
C GLU A 86 32.46 -0.46 -61.24
N PRO A 87 32.12 -1.58 -60.58
CA PRO A 87 32.98 -2.76 -60.55
C PRO A 87 33.27 -3.34 -61.94
N ASP A 88 32.34 -3.25 -62.89
CA ASP A 88 32.47 -3.90 -64.20
C ASP A 88 33.45 -3.18 -65.13
N TRP A 89 33.73 -1.90 -64.91
CA TRP A 89 34.71 -1.12 -65.68
C TRP A 89 35.91 -0.67 -64.85
N GLN A 90 36.18 -1.35 -63.73
CA GLN A 90 37.30 -0.98 -62.86
C GLN A 90 38.66 -1.29 -63.47
N TRP A 91 38.75 -2.31 -64.35
CA TRP A 91 40.00 -2.72 -64.99
C TRP A 91 40.09 -2.19 -66.42
N GLY A 92 40.94 -1.19 -66.64
CA GLY A 92 41.22 -0.69 -67.98
C GLY A 92 41.86 -1.75 -68.88
N GLY A 93 41.48 -1.80 -70.15
CA GLY A 93 41.96 -2.82 -71.10
C GLY A 93 40.93 -3.89 -71.40
N GLU A 94 41.41 -5.04 -71.88
CA GLU A 94 40.55 -6.18 -72.23
C GLU A 94 40.12 -6.93 -70.96
N ASN A 95 38.83 -7.24 -70.90
CA ASN A 95 38.18 -7.92 -69.79
C ASN A 95 37.47 -9.16 -70.30
N THR A 96 37.52 -10.24 -69.52
CA THR A 96 36.84 -11.51 -69.80
C THR A 96 35.69 -11.70 -68.81
N ALA A 97 34.50 -12.02 -69.33
CA ALA A 97 33.30 -12.22 -68.53
C ALA A 97 32.35 -13.27 -69.13
N HIS A 98 31.43 -13.76 -68.30
CA HIS A 98 30.32 -14.62 -68.71
C HIS A 98 29.08 -14.34 -67.86
N PHE A 99 27.94 -14.92 -68.25
CA PHE A 99 26.74 -14.96 -67.43
C PHE A 99 26.56 -16.35 -66.83
N SER A 100 26.38 -16.42 -65.51
CA SER A 100 26.09 -17.63 -64.73
C SER A 100 24.62 -17.64 -64.33
N PHE A 101 23.93 -18.76 -64.51
CA PHE A 101 22.50 -18.91 -64.20
C PHE A 101 22.34 -19.85 -63.01
N ARG A 102 21.82 -19.33 -61.92
CA ARG A 102 21.84 -20.02 -60.61
C ARG A 102 20.45 -20.18 -60.01
N SER A 103 20.26 -21.25 -59.24
CA SER A 103 19.09 -21.46 -58.38
C SER A 103 19.42 -21.12 -56.92
N LEU A 104 18.46 -20.57 -56.18
CA LEU A 104 18.60 -20.33 -54.74
C LEU A 104 18.19 -21.59 -53.98
N ASN A 105 19.11 -22.14 -53.18
CA ASN A 105 18.85 -23.28 -52.31
C ASN A 105 18.09 -22.83 -51.05
N GLY A 106 17.45 -23.77 -50.35
CA GLY A 106 16.68 -23.48 -49.13
C GLY A 106 17.51 -22.96 -47.94
N ASP A 107 18.83 -23.10 -47.98
CA ASP A 107 19.77 -22.58 -46.98
C ASP A 107 20.32 -21.17 -47.32
N GLY A 108 19.83 -20.57 -48.41
CA GLY A 108 20.26 -19.25 -48.87
C GLY A 108 21.51 -19.24 -49.75
N THR A 109 22.08 -20.41 -50.09
CA THR A 109 23.22 -20.52 -51.00
C THR A 109 22.79 -20.60 -52.48
N TRP A 110 23.66 -20.19 -53.41
CA TRP A 110 23.38 -20.24 -54.85
C TRP A 110 24.10 -21.44 -55.50
N SER A 111 23.37 -22.23 -56.29
CA SER A 111 23.93 -23.32 -57.11
C SER A 111 23.91 -22.94 -58.59
N GLU A 112 25.07 -22.90 -59.23
CA GLU A 112 25.14 -22.73 -60.70
C GLU A 112 24.53 -23.94 -61.42
N GLN A 113 23.64 -23.65 -62.38
CA GLN A 113 23.03 -24.66 -63.24
C GLN A 113 23.71 -24.72 -64.60
N PHE A 114 24.03 -23.56 -65.17
CA PHE A 114 24.85 -23.42 -66.38
C PHE A 114 25.39 -21.99 -66.51
N SER A 115 26.32 -21.79 -67.43
CA SER A 115 26.89 -20.49 -67.79
C SER A 115 27.06 -20.33 -69.30
N THR A 116 27.14 -19.09 -69.78
CA THR A 116 27.60 -18.83 -71.15
C THR A 116 29.09 -19.09 -71.27
N GLN A 117 29.59 -19.39 -72.47
CA GLN A 117 31.03 -19.28 -72.74
C GLN A 117 31.51 -17.84 -72.54
N ASP A 118 32.79 -17.69 -72.19
CA ASP A 118 33.40 -16.39 -71.95
C ASP A 118 33.32 -15.49 -73.20
N PHE A 119 33.08 -14.19 -72.97
CA PHE A 119 33.17 -13.14 -73.98
C PHE A 119 34.09 -12.02 -73.48
N THR A 120 34.63 -11.26 -74.42
CA THR A 120 35.53 -10.14 -74.10
C THR A 120 34.89 -8.78 -74.34
N TYR A 121 35.23 -7.82 -73.49
CA TYR A 121 34.91 -6.42 -73.69
C TYR A 121 36.10 -5.55 -73.29
N ARG A 122 36.23 -4.38 -73.90
CA ARG A 122 37.35 -3.47 -73.65
C ARG A 122 36.91 -2.23 -72.90
N VAL A 123 37.51 -1.99 -71.75
CA VAL A 123 37.35 -0.76 -70.98
C VAL A 123 38.36 0.26 -71.46
N ILE A 124 37.88 1.41 -71.92
CA ILE A 124 38.68 2.57 -72.34
C ILE A 124 38.66 3.64 -71.24
N SER A 125 39.79 4.32 -71.07
CA SER A 125 39.96 5.34 -70.02
C SER A 125 38.94 6.48 -70.16
N GLY A 126 38.33 6.83 -69.03
CA GLY A 126 37.52 8.04 -68.84
C GLY A 126 38.31 9.15 -68.15
N ILE A 127 37.67 10.31 -67.96
CA ILE A 127 38.24 11.45 -67.23
C ILE A 127 38.23 11.24 -65.70
N THR A 128 37.42 10.29 -65.23
CA THR A 128 37.22 9.95 -63.82
C THR A 128 38.14 8.83 -63.39
N ARG A 129 38.90 9.06 -62.31
CA ARG A 129 39.63 8.02 -61.59
C ARG A 129 38.68 7.41 -60.55
N SER A 130 38.06 6.27 -60.87
CA SER A 130 37.36 5.47 -59.86
C SER A 130 38.39 4.80 -58.94
N ASN A 131 38.14 4.78 -57.64
CA ASN A 131 39.00 4.05 -56.70
C ASN A 131 38.81 2.54 -56.92
N LEU A 132 39.91 1.79 -57.07
CA LEU A 132 39.85 0.33 -57.15
C LEU A 132 39.29 -0.22 -55.83
N ARG A 133 38.28 -1.10 -55.91
CA ARG A 133 37.78 -1.80 -54.72
C ARG A 133 38.73 -2.96 -54.43
N ASP A 134 39.54 -2.82 -53.39
CA ASP A 134 40.31 -3.94 -52.86
C ASP A 134 39.37 -4.91 -52.11
N SER A 135 39.65 -6.21 -52.16
CA SER A 135 38.80 -7.30 -51.66
C SER A 135 38.90 -7.44 -50.12
N GLY A 136 38.74 -6.33 -49.40
CA GLY A 136 38.85 -6.25 -47.93
C GLY A 136 37.68 -6.88 -47.17
N TYR A 137 36.86 -7.73 -47.81
CA TYR A 137 35.64 -8.31 -47.22
C TYR A 137 35.91 -9.08 -45.92
N VAL A 138 37.01 -9.85 -45.84
CA VAL A 138 37.36 -10.60 -44.63
C VAL A 138 37.70 -9.66 -43.47
N TRP A 139 38.49 -8.62 -43.74
CA TRP A 139 38.88 -7.61 -42.75
C TRP A 139 37.69 -6.81 -42.20
N THR A 140 36.70 -6.48 -43.04
CA THR A 140 35.52 -5.72 -42.61
C THR A 140 34.56 -6.55 -41.76
N PHE A 141 34.43 -7.86 -42.03
CA PHE A 141 33.65 -8.77 -41.18
C PHE A 141 34.35 -9.06 -39.85
N GLU A 142 35.66 -9.25 -39.84
CA GLU A 142 36.44 -9.45 -38.61
C GLU A 142 36.37 -8.22 -37.70
N ASP A 143 36.48 -7.00 -38.27
CA ASP A 143 36.33 -5.77 -37.50
C ASP A 143 34.89 -5.56 -37.01
N LEU A 144 33.88 -5.92 -37.79
CA LEU A 144 32.48 -5.86 -37.34
C LEU A 144 32.22 -6.85 -36.20
N LEU A 145 32.72 -8.09 -36.31
CA LEU A 145 32.61 -9.09 -35.27
C LEU A 145 33.35 -8.66 -34.00
N ARG A 146 34.53 -8.06 -34.13
CA ARG A 146 35.27 -7.47 -33.02
C ARG A 146 34.48 -6.37 -32.33
N LYS A 147 33.96 -5.38 -33.08
CA LYS A 147 33.13 -4.31 -32.54
C LYS A 147 31.88 -4.82 -31.83
N PHE A 148 31.25 -5.87 -32.38
CA PHE A 148 30.09 -6.50 -31.76
C PHE A 148 30.45 -7.20 -30.44
N ARG A 149 31.57 -7.93 -30.40
CA ARG A 149 32.08 -8.55 -29.18
C ARG A 149 32.47 -7.53 -28.12
N ASP A 150 33.12 -6.44 -28.52
CA ASP A 150 33.50 -5.35 -27.61
C ASP A 150 32.26 -4.67 -27.03
N TYR A 151 31.22 -4.42 -27.84
CA TYR A 151 29.94 -3.87 -27.38
C TYR A 151 29.24 -4.80 -26.38
N MET A 152 29.17 -6.10 -26.68
CA MET A 152 28.57 -7.08 -25.76
C MET A 152 29.32 -7.14 -24.42
N SER A 153 30.66 -7.18 -24.46
CA SER A 153 31.48 -7.24 -23.25
C SER A 153 31.39 -5.96 -22.41
N GLN A 154 31.32 -4.80 -23.06
CA GLN A 154 31.15 -3.53 -22.36
C GLN A 154 29.72 -3.38 -21.82
N GLY A 155 28.72 -3.76 -22.61
CA GLY A 155 27.31 -3.69 -22.23
C GLY A 155 26.96 -4.56 -21.02
N GLU A 156 27.55 -5.76 -20.92
CA GLU A 156 27.42 -6.63 -19.75
C GLU A 156 27.94 -5.94 -18.48
N LYS A 157 29.15 -5.37 -18.54
CA LYS A 157 29.76 -4.65 -17.41
C LYS A 157 28.99 -3.41 -17.00
N ASP A 158 28.50 -2.64 -17.98
CA ASP A 158 27.73 -1.43 -17.70
C ASP A 158 26.36 -1.75 -17.11
N TRP A 159 25.73 -2.83 -17.56
CA TRP A 159 24.47 -3.33 -17.02
C TRP A 159 24.62 -3.83 -15.58
N GLU A 160 25.63 -4.67 -15.30
CA GLU A 160 25.92 -5.15 -13.95
C GLU A 160 26.19 -3.99 -12.99
N ARG A 161 27.00 -3.01 -13.42
CA ARG A 161 27.29 -1.82 -12.62
C ARG A 161 26.04 -0.99 -12.35
N TRP A 162 25.16 -0.84 -13.34
CA TRP A 162 23.90 -0.13 -13.17
C TRP A 162 22.97 -0.84 -12.17
N ILE A 163 22.84 -2.17 -12.26
CA ILE A 163 22.06 -2.97 -11.31
C ILE A 163 22.63 -2.82 -9.90
N GLU A 164 23.94 -2.96 -9.71
CA GLU A 164 24.58 -2.86 -8.40
C GLU A 164 24.40 -1.47 -7.79
N ALA A 165 24.61 -0.40 -8.57
CA ALA A 165 24.45 0.97 -8.11
C ALA A 165 23.01 1.32 -7.70
N ASN A 166 22.02 0.59 -8.21
CA ASN A 166 20.60 0.77 -7.89
C ASN A 166 20.05 -0.37 -7.01
N ARG A 167 20.89 -1.29 -6.51
CA ARG A 167 20.49 -2.50 -5.79
C ARG A 167 19.54 -2.21 -4.65
N GLU A 168 19.87 -1.26 -3.78
CA GLU A 168 19.05 -0.92 -2.60
C GLU A 168 17.66 -0.42 -2.99
N ILE A 169 17.55 0.35 -4.07
CA ILE A 169 16.27 0.82 -4.61
C ILE A 169 15.50 -0.36 -5.23
N LEU A 170 16.18 -1.21 -6.00
CA LEU A 170 15.57 -2.37 -6.65
C LEU A 170 15.10 -3.44 -5.65
N GLU A 171 15.81 -3.64 -4.54
CA GLU A 171 15.44 -4.59 -3.47
C GLU A 171 14.32 -4.03 -2.57
N SER A 172 14.21 -2.70 -2.44
CA SER A 172 13.18 -2.04 -1.64
C SER A 172 11.89 -1.69 -2.41
N VAL A 173 11.86 -1.90 -3.74
CA VAL A 173 10.74 -1.48 -4.60
C VAL A 173 9.44 -2.27 -4.36
N ASP A 174 9.53 -3.52 -3.93
CA ASP A 174 8.38 -4.38 -3.62
C ASP A 174 8.67 -5.28 -2.41
N PRO A 175 8.70 -4.70 -1.18
CA PRO A 175 9.02 -5.45 0.03
C PRO A 175 7.95 -6.54 0.25
N GLY A 176 8.38 -7.80 0.23
CA GLY A 176 7.48 -8.96 0.41
C GLY A 176 6.81 -9.45 -0.88
N GLY A 177 7.08 -8.87 -2.05
CA GLY A 177 6.67 -9.43 -3.34
C GLY A 177 5.19 -9.30 -3.68
N THR A 178 4.51 -8.27 -3.18
CA THR A 178 3.05 -8.10 -3.37
C THR A 178 2.74 -7.61 -4.78
N ILE A 179 3.50 -6.62 -5.28
CA ILE A 179 3.30 -6.04 -6.61
C ILE A 179 3.65 -7.07 -7.69
N ILE A 180 4.74 -7.82 -7.51
CA ILE A 180 5.14 -8.85 -8.48
C ILE A 180 4.15 -10.02 -8.54
N THR A 181 3.50 -10.37 -7.42
CA THR A 181 2.44 -11.39 -7.38
C THR A 181 1.21 -10.92 -8.15
N ILE A 182 0.77 -9.67 -7.95
CA ILE A 182 -0.37 -9.08 -8.67
C ILE A 182 -0.12 -9.02 -10.19
N LEU A 183 1.09 -8.61 -10.59
CA LEU A 183 1.48 -8.55 -12.00
C LEU A 183 1.56 -9.94 -12.64
N ASN A 184 1.98 -10.95 -11.88
CA ASN A 184 1.96 -12.34 -12.35
C ASN A 184 0.53 -12.90 -12.44
N ASP A 185 -0.34 -12.61 -11.47
CA ASP A 185 -1.76 -12.99 -11.49
C ASP A 185 -2.55 -12.28 -12.60
N ALA A 186 -2.05 -11.15 -13.11
CA ALA A 186 -2.64 -10.39 -14.22
C ALA A 186 -2.17 -10.84 -15.61
N LYS A 187 -1.21 -11.77 -15.72
CA LYS A 187 -0.73 -12.25 -17.03
C LYS A 187 -1.85 -12.94 -17.80
N GLY A 188 -2.44 -12.22 -18.75
CA GLY A 188 -3.48 -12.71 -19.67
C GLY A 188 -4.77 -11.89 -19.69
N ASP A 189 -5.01 -11.01 -18.69
CA ASP A 189 -6.21 -10.15 -18.63
C ASP A 189 -5.85 -8.74 -18.13
N TYR A 190 -5.31 -7.94 -19.06
CA TYR A 190 -4.87 -6.56 -18.81
C TYR A 190 -6.00 -5.55 -18.71
N ASP A 191 -7.23 -5.91 -19.11
CA ASP A 191 -8.40 -5.02 -19.05
C ASP A 191 -8.95 -4.91 -17.63
N SER A 192 -8.78 -5.94 -16.80
CA SER A 192 -9.12 -5.94 -15.37
C SER A 192 -8.20 -5.04 -14.51
N LEU A 193 -7.09 -4.53 -15.08
CA LEU A 193 -6.01 -3.89 -14.32
C LEU A 193 -6.45 -2.57 -13.68
N SER A 194 -7.29 -1.76 -14.35
CA SER A 194 -7.73 -0.46 -13.79
C SER A 194 -8.65 -0.63 -12.60
N ALA A 195 -9.62 -1.54 -12.66
CA ALA A 195 -10.53 -1.85 -11.56
C ALA A 195 -9.77 -2.46 -10.36
N ARG A 196 -8.74 -3.28 -10.61
CA ARG A 196 -7.87 -3.85 -9.58
C ARG A 196 -6.93 -2.80 -8.96
N LEU A 197 -6.47 -1.83 -9.75
CA LEU A 197 -5.69 -0.68 -9.25
C LEU A 197 -6.55 0.30 -8.44
N GLU A 198 -7.81 0.53 -8.84
CA GLU A 198 -8.78 1.29 -8.03
C GLU A 198 -9.10 0.57 -6.71
N GLU A 199 -9.23 -0.77 -6.72
CA GLU A 199 -9.37 -1.57 -5.50
C GLU A 199 -8.12 -1.45 -4.57
N ILE A 200 -6.94 -1.14 -5.15
CA ILE A 200 -5.67 -0.91 -4.43
C ILE A 200 -5.51 0.53 -3.93
N GLN A 201 -6.02 1.53 -4.65
CA GLN A 201 -6.08 2.92 -4.17
C GLN A 201 -6.81 3.02 -2.82
N TYR A 202 -7.68 2.04 -2.53
CA TYR A 202 -8.38 1.87 -1.24
C TYR A 202 -7.98 0.62 -0.42
N LYS A 203 -7.12 -0.29 -0.93
CA LYS A 203 -6.53 -1.38 -0.13
C LYS A 203 -5.26 -0.90 0.53
N MET A 204 -5.32 -0.84 1.86
CA MET A 204 -4.18 -0.65 2.74
C MET A 204 -3.04 -1.61 2.38
N PHE A 205 -1.87 -1.08 2.04
CA PHE A 205 -0.63 -1.85 2.15
C PHE A 205 -0.50 -2.34 3.59
N SER A 206 -0.18 -3.62 3.78
CA SER A 206 0.18 -4.13 5.10
C SER A 206 1.55 -3.55 5.47
N VAL A 207 1.57 -2.32 5.99
CA VAL A 207 2.56 -1.97 7.01
C VAL A 207 2.46 -3.08 8.06
N PRO A 208 3.57 -3.64 8.59
CA PRO A 208 3.47 -4.64 9.65
C PRO A 208 2.62 -4.05 10.77
N THR A 209 1.36 -4.46 10.82
CA THR A 209 0.34 -4.07 11.80
C THR A 209 0.42 -4.99 13.00
N GLY A 210 1.56 -5.65 13.16
CA GLY A 210 1.81 -6.57 14.22
C GLY A 210 2.15 -5.82 15.49
N SER A 211 1.82 -6.48 16.58
CA SER A 211 2.26 -6.10 17.91
C SER A 211 3.79 -6.21 18.06
N ASP A 212 4.44 -6.99 17.20
CA ASP A 212 5.89 -7.24 17.15
C ASP A 212 6.76 -5.98 17.02
N GLN A 213 6.24 -4.90 16.45
CA GLN A 213 6.93 -3.60 16.39
C GLN A 213 7.00 -2.87 17.73
N VAL A 214 6.17 -3.26 18.71
CA VAL A 214 6.16 -2.69 20.06
C VAL A 214 6.56 -3.80 21.02
N LEU A 215 7.79 -3.73 21.56
CA LEU A 215 8.33 -4.78 22.42
C LEU A 215 7.42 -5.03 23.62
N SER A 216 7.04 -6.30 23.84
CA SER A 216 6.28 -6.73 25.01
C SER A 216 7.15 -6.80 26.27
N GLY A 217 6.53 -6.80 27.44
CA GLY A 217 7.23 -6.93 28.72
C GLY A 217 7.11 -5.70 29.61
N LEU A 218 7.69 -5.81 30.81
CA LEU A 218 7.59 -4.80 31.87
C LEU A 218 8.40 -3.52 31.59
N ALA A 219 9.44 -3.63 30.77
CA ALA A 219 10.36 -2.54 30.50
C ALA A 219 10.27 -2.06 29.06
N ASP A 220 10.44 -0.75 28.89
CA ASP A 220 10.81 -0.12 27.65
C ASP A 220 12.33 0.01 27.60
N ASN A 221 12.97 -0.59 26.59
CA ASN A 221 14.42 -0.50 26.41
C ASN A 221 14.70 0.54 25.32
N ARG A 222 15.42 1.61 25.66
CA ARG A 222 15.70 2.72 24.75
C ARG A 222 17.18 2.89 24.53
N PHE A 223 17.59 2.96 23.28
CA PHE A 223 18.98 3.25 22.97
C PHE A 223 19.29 4.72 23.30
N ASN A 224 20.23 4.93 24.21
CA ASN A 224 20.70 6.24 24.61
C ASN A 224 21.91 6.61 23.74
N LEU A 225 21.71 7.58 22.85
CA LEU A 225 22.74 8.03 21.90
C LEU A 225 23.94 8.70 22.59
N LEU A 226 23.79 9.20 23.83
CA LEU A 226 24.88 9.86 24.56
C LEU A 226 25.78 8.85 25.26
N THR A 227 25.22 7.76 25.77
CA THR A 227 25.97 6.72 26.50
C THR A 227 26.34 5.52 25.63
N GLY A 228 25.61 5.30 24.52
CA GLY A 228 25.76 4.11 23.68
C GLY A 228 25.12 2.85 24.26
N GLU A 229 24.32 2.98 25.32
CA GLU A 229 23.69 1.86 26.05
C GLU A 229 22.16 1.89 25.94
N TYR A 230 21.49 0.81 26.35
CA TYR A 230 20.03 0.79 26.45
C TYR A 230 19.56 1.20 27.85
N ASP A 231 18.86 2.33 27.95
CA ASP A 231 18.12 2.74 29.13
C ASP A 231 16.89 1.85 29.30
N LYS A 232 16.77 1.22 30.48
CA LYS A 232 15.63 0.38 30.83
C LYS A 232 14.65 1.16 31.69
N ILE A 233 13.43 1.35 31.19
CA ILE A 233 12.39 2.14 31.87
C ILE A 233 11.21 1.24 32.20
N ILE A 234 10.89 1.13 33.50
CA ILE A 234 9.71 0.43 34.00
C ILE A 234 8.84 1.49 34.68
N PRO A 235 7.54 1.62 34.33
CA PRO A 235 6.65 2.54 35.03
C PRO A 235 6.66 2.31 36.54
N SER A 236 6.74 3.38 37.32
CA SER A 236 6.80 3.29 38.78
C SER A 236 5.61 2.49 39.33
N ARG A 237 5.86 1.68 40.36
CA ARG A 237 4.89 0.77 41.02
C ARG A 237 4.34 -0.39 40.16
N LEU A 238 4.61 -0.49 38.85
CA LEU A 238 4.05 -1.55 37.99
C LEU A 238 4.27 -2.96 38.55
N GLU A 239 5.51 -3.30 38.88
CA GLU A 239 5.84 -4.65 39.38
C GLU A 239 5.17 -4.93 40.73
N THR A 240 5.16 -3.95 41.63
CA THR A 240 4.54 -4.08 42.95
C THR A 240 3.04 -4.25 42.83
N VAL A 241 2.38 -3.55 41.91
CA VAL A 241 0.95 -3.72 41.64
C VAL A 241 0.66 -5.13 41.11
N ILE A 242 1.41 -5.59 40.11
CA ILE A 242 1.24 -6.94 39.53
C ILE A 242 1.40 -8.03 40.58
N ARG A 243 2.44 -7.96 41.42
CA ARG A 243 2.71 -8.96 42.47
C ARG A 243 1.62 -9.03 43.54
N ASN A 244 0.87 -7.95 43.74
CA ASN A 244 -0.13 -7.84 44.80
C ASN A 244 -1.58 -8.02 44.32
N VAL A 245 -1.80 -8.43 43.07
CA VAL A 245 -3.14 -8.75 42.57
C VAL A 245 -3.70 -9.95 43.33
N ASN A 246 -4.84 -9.76 44.00
CA ASN A 246 -5.51 -10.81 44.74
C ASN A 246 -6.51 -11.55 43.83
N PRO A 247 -6.28 -12.84 43.50
CA PRO A 247 -7.16 -13.60 42.61
C PRO A 247 -8.54 -13.88 43.21
N LYS A 248 -8.79 -13.63 44.50
CA LYS A 248 -10.13 -13.75 45.11
C LYS A 248 -11.05 -12.59 44.72
N HIS A 249 -10.50 -11.41 44.46
CA HIS A 249 -11.28 -10.28 43.99
C HIS A 249 -11.59 -10.43 42.49
N PHE A 250 -12.46 -9.56 41.98
CA PHE A 250 -12.56 -9.31 40.55
C PHE A 250 -11.63 -8.16 40.18
N ASN A 251 -10.70 -8.40 39.26
CA ASN A 251 -9.58 -7.52 38.96
C ASN A 251 -9.72 -6.96 37.54
N VAL A 252 -9.70 -5.64 37.43
CA VAL A 252 -9.76 -4.91 36.16
C VAL A 252 -8.43 -4.17 35.97
N ALA A 253 -7.77 -4.39 34.84
CA ALA A 253 -6.73 -3.49 34.37
C ALA A 253 -7.44 -2.36 33.60
N PHE A 254 -7.21 -1.09 33.98
CA PHE A 254 -7.81 0.06 33.32
C PHE A 254 -6.75 1.06 32.83
N ILE A 255 -6.85 1.47 31.58
CA ILE A 255 -6.04 2.51 30.93
C ILE A 255 -6.96 3.40 30.10
N THR A 256 -6.66 4.69 29.96
CA THR A 256 -7.49 5.62 29.19
C THR A 256 -6.62 6.71 28.57
N ASP A 257 -7.12 7.36 27.52
CA ASP A 257 -6.48 8.51 26.88
C ASP A 257 -5.04 8.16 26.51
N THR A 258 -4.88 7.04 25.79
CA THR A 258 -3.57 6.62 25.28
C THR A 258 -3.15 7.50 24.11
N HIS A 259 -4.11 8.06 23.38
CA HIS A 259 -3.92 8.95 22.24
C HIS A 259 -2.81 8.48 21.30
N VAL A 260 -2.77 7.17 20.99
CA VAL A 260 -1.71 6.66 20.10
C VAL A 260 -1.84 7.30 18.73
N GLU A 261 -0.71 7.51 18.07
CA GLU A 261 -0.63 8.13 16.76
C GLU A 261 0.56 7.55 15.98
N LYS A 262 0.57 7.71 14.65
CA LYS A 262 1.74 7.42 13.83
C LYS A 262 2.88 8.39 14.16
N GLN A 263 4.11 7.95 13.98
CA GLN A 263 5.25 8.85 14.05
C GLN A 263 5.07 9.97 13.02
N ALA A 264 5.24 11.22 13.45
CA ALA A 264 5.06 12.38 12.60
C ALA A 264 6.34 13.22 12.63
N LEU A 265 7.18 13.08 11.60
CA LEU A 265 8.45 13.82 11.49
C LEU A 265 8.27 15.34 11.60
N SER A 266 7.13 15.88 11.18
CA SER A 266 6.81 17.31 11.30
C SER A 266 6.52 17.77 12.73
N ILE A 267 6.21 16.83 13.64
CA ILE A 267 5.89 17.09 15.06
C ILE A 267 7.07 16.67 15.94
N GLU A 268 7.62 15.49 15.69
CA GLU A 268 8.64 14.85 16.52
C GLU A 268 10.07 15.07 15.99
N GLY A 269 10.24 15.58 14.77
CA GLY A 269 11.56 15.74 14.15
C GLY A 269 12.29 14.41 13.97
N ILE A 270 13.63 14.46 13.98
CA ILE A 270 14.51 13.29 13.84
C ILE A 270 15.23 12.90 15.14
N ASP A 271 15.14 13.73 16.19
CA ASP A 271 15.77 13.45 17.48
C ASP A 271 14.91 12.42 18.24
N PRO A 272 15.44 11.24 18.58
CA PRO A 272 14.69 10.22 19.32
C PRO A 272 14.11 10.69 20.66
N LYS A 273 14.66 11.74 21.27
CA LYS A 273 14.10 12.34 22.49
C LYS A 273 12.71 12.92 22.27
N ASN A 274 12.41 13.33 21.05
CA ASN A 274 11.15 13.97 20.67
C ASN A 274 10.11 12.98 20.13
N PHE A 275 10.38 11.67 20.13
CA PHE A 275 9.48 10.63 19.59
C PHE A 275 8.30 10.32 20.53
N GLU A 276 7.59 11.34 21.00
CA GLU A 276 6.53 11.23 22.02
C GLU A 276 5.33 10.39 21.59
N LEU A 277 4.92 10.46 20.33
CA LEU A 277 3.82 9.69 19.75
C LEU A 277 4.16 8.20 19.68
N ALA A 278 5.42 7.88 19.35
CA ALA A 278 5.91 6.51 19.38
C ALA A 278 5.87 5.92 20.80
N ARG A 279 6.17 6.73 21.84
CA ARG A 279 6.13 6.29 23.25
C ARG A 279 4.74 5.89 23.73
N ARG A 280 3.67 6.44 23.16
CA ARG A 280 2.30 6.12 23.59
C ARG A 280 1.93 4.65 23.36
N TRP A 281 2.47 4.05 22.29
CA TRP A 281 2.32 2.63 22.01
C TRP A 281 2.96 1.74 23.08
N ASN A 282 4.07 2.20 23.65
CA ASN A 282 4.79 1.49 24.68
C ASN A 282 4.00 1.41 26.01
N SER A 283 3.23 2.44 26.35
CA SER A 283 2.31 2.41 27.51
C SER A 283 1.33 1.23 27.42
N ILE A 284 0.84 0.91 26.22
CA ILE A 284 -0.09 -0.21 25.98
C ILE A 284 0.57 -1.55 26.32
N ARG A 285 1.83 -1.77 25.91
CA ARG A 285 2.53 -3.03 26.19
C ARG A 285 2.79 -3.24 27.68
N ARG A 286 3.12 -2.17 28.39
CA ARG A 286 3.32 -2.19 29.85
C ARG A 286 2.00 -2.46 30.57
N PHE A 287 0.93 -1.81 30.14
CA PHE A 287 -0.43 -2.09 30.61
C PHE A 287 -0.85 -3.55 30.37
N GLN A 288 -0.47 -4.14 29.23
CA GLN A 288 -0.79 -5.53 28.93
C GLN A 288 -0.19 -6.52 29.92
N GLU A 289 0.96 -6.22 30.54
CA GLU A 289 1.53 -7.04 31.62
C GLU A 289 0.62 -7.08 32.84
N LEU A 290 0.07 -5.93 33.25
CA LEU A 290 -0.97 -5.89 34.29
C LEU A 290 -2.23 -6.66 33.86
N GLY A 291 -2.66 -6.47 32.61
CA GLY A 291 -3.77 -7.21 32.06
C GLY A 291 -3.55 -8.73 31.95
N LYS A 292 -2.35 -9.28 32.20
CA LYS A 292 -2.12 -10.75 32.22
C LYS A 292 -2.59 -11.37 33.53
N VAL A 293 -2.65 -10.58 34.60
CA VAL A 293 -3.04 -11.03 35.94
C VAL A 293 -4.44 -10.56 36.36
N CYS A 294 -5.11 -9.77 35.52
CA CYS A 294 -6.48 -9.30 35.74
C CYS A 294 -7.52 -10.14 34.97
N ASP A 295 -8.77 -10.13 35.44
CA ASP A 295 -9.91 -10.84 34.83
C ASP A 295 -10.36 -10.19 33.50
N VAL A 296 -10.18 -8.87 33.38
CA VAL A 296 -10.48 -8.07 32.18
C VAL A 296 -9.52 -6.89 32.03
N SER A 297 -9.26 -6.50 30.78
CA SER A 297 -8.57 -5.25 30.43
C SER A 297 -9.56 -4.28 29.80
N VAL A 298 -9.63 -3.05 30.33
CA VAL A 298 -10.51 -1.99 29.85
C VAL A 298 -9.66 -0.82 29.34
N TYR A 299 -9.94 -0.42 28.11
CA TYR A 299 -9.41 0.77 27.47
C TYR A 299 -10.51 1.83 27.45
N GLY A 300 -10.34 2.88 28.25
CA GLY A 300 -11.35 3.87 28.63
C GLY A 300 -11.68 4.93 27.59
N GLY A 301 -11.24 4.79 26.34
CA GLY A 301 -11.49 5.77 25.28
C GLY A 301 -10.32 6.73 25.08
N ASP A 302 -10.44 7.56 24.03
CA ASP A 302 -9.35 8.32 23.44
C ASP A 302 -8.11 7.44 23.23
N ASN A 303 -8.39 6.27 22.65
CA ASN A 303 -7.42 5.24 22.42
C ASN A 303 -6.42 5.70 21.36
N ALA A 304 -6.93 6.33 20.30
CA ALA A 304 -6.16 6.87 19.19
C ALA A 304 -6.47 8.35 18.96
N ASN A 305 -5.46 9.11 18.55
CA ASN A 305 -5.60 10.55 18.34
C ASN A 305 -6.22 10.93 16.99
N CYS A 306 -6.40 9.93 16.09
CA CYS A 306 -7.07 9.97 14.79
C CYS A 306 -7.09 11.35 14.11
N HIS A 307 -5.92 12.01 14.03
CA HIS A 307 -5.85 13.37 13.51
C HIS A 307 -6.43 13.41 12.08
N SER A 308 -7.20 14.44 11.73
CA SER A 308 -7.96 14.51 10.48
C SER A 308 -7.09 14.76 9.21
N GLY A 309 -5.83 14.30 9.20
CA GLY A 309 -4.94 14.42 8.05
C GLY A 309 -4.33 15.81 7.84
N ARG A 310 -4.45 16.77 8.78
CA ARG A 310 -3.76 18.07 8.63
C ARG A 310 -2.29 17.94 9.02
N ILE A 311 -1.39 18.29 8.10
CA ILE A 311 0.01 18.58 8.43
C ILE A 311 0.09 20.10 8.56
N HIS A 312 0.58 20.62 9.68
CA HIS A 312 0.72 22.06 9.90
C HIS A 312 1.90 22.59 9.06
N ILE A 313 1.66 22.79 7.76
CA ILE A 313 2.49 23.64 6.91
C ILE A 313 1.62 24.88 6.66
N GLN A 314 2.15 26.08 6.88
CA GLN A 314 1.45 27.32 6.54
C GLN A 314 1.02 27.27 5.05
N GLY A 315 -0.26 27.00 4.81
CA GLY A 315 -0.83 26.78 3.48
C GLY A 315 -1.96 25.75 3.52
N ASP A 316 -3.10 26.10 2.93
CA ASP A 316 -4.37 25.37 2.94
C ASP A 316 -4.33 24.01 2.20
N VAL A 317 -3.60 23.03 2.74
CA VAL A 317 -3.65 21.64 2.24
C VAL A 317 -4.37 20.76 3.26
N THR A 318 -5.67 20.57 3.03
CA THR A 318 -6.45 19.50 3.66
C THR A 318 -6.10 18.20 2.94
N ILE A 319 -5.44 17.26 3.61
CA ILE A 319 -5.19 15.95 3.01
C ILE A 319 -6.51 15.14 3.05
N PRO A 320 -7.01 14.61 1.93
CA PRO A 320 -8.24 13.80 1.87
C PRO A 320 -8.19 12.45 2.62
N GLU A 321 -7.16 12.19 3.42
CA GLU A 321 -6.82 10.88 3.96
C GLU A 321 -7.22 10.69 5.44
N GLY A 322 -7.92 11.66 6.05
CA GLY A 322 -8.28 11.64 7.48
C GLY A 322 -8.98 10.35 7.92
N ARG A 323 -9.95 9.86 7.13
CA ARG A 323 -10.66 8.61 7.41
C ARG A 323 -9.76 7.39 7.29
N THR A 324 -8.97 7.32 6.22
CA THR A 324 -8.03 6.22 5.97
C THR A 324 -7.01 6.13 7.10
N HIS A 325 -6.48 7.28 7.52
CA HIS A 325 -5.58 7.42 8.66
C HIS A 325 -6.24 6.90 9.95
N ALA A 326 -7.39 7.47 10.33
CA ALA A 326 -8.13 7.06 11.52
C ALA A 326 -8.44 5.55 11.52
N LEU A 327 -8.90 5.00 10.39
CA LEU A 327 -9.19 3.58 10.25
C LEU A 327 -7.94 2.71 10.43
N SER A 328 -6.82 3.10 9.82
CA SER A 328 -5.56 2.36 9.92
C SER A 328 -5.02 2.35 11.36
N LEU A 329 -5.09 3.50 12.02
CA LEU A 329 -4.63 3.70 13.39
C LEU A 329 -5.48 2.90 14.38
N GLN A 330 -6.81 2.96 14.23
CA GLN A 330 -7.72 2.18 15.05
C GLN A 330 -7.53 0.67 14.86
N LYS A 331 -7.38 0.19 13.61
CA LYS A 331 -7.08 -1.23 13.35
C LYS A 331 -5.79 -1.68 14.06
N ARG A 332 -4.73 -0.87 14.00
CA ARG A 332 -3.47 -1.15 14.69
C ARG A 332 -3.65 -1.16 16.22
N PHE A 333 -4.36 -0.18 16.76
CA PHE A 333 -4.67 -0.12 18.19
C PHE A 333 -5.45 -1.35 18.64
N VAL A 334 -6.56 -1.69 17.96
CA VAL A 334 -7.40 -2.85 18.31
C VAL A 334 -6.61 -4.15 18.23
N ALA A 335 -5.82 -4.34 17.16
CA ALA A 335 -4.97 -5.52 17.01
C ALA A 335 -3.97 -5.64 18.16
N LEU A 336 -3.32 -4.53 18.52
CA LEU A 336 -2.41 -4.51 19.67
C LEU A 336 -3.15 -4.79 20.97
N ALA A 337 -4.25 -4.09 21.26
CA ALA A 337 -5.00 -4.18 22.52
C ALA A 337 -5.54 -5.59 22.79
N THR A 338 -5.93 -6.32 21.74
CA THR A 338 -6.57 -7.64 21.84
C THR A 338 -5.62 -8.82 21.75
N VAL A 339 -4.38 -8.63 21.28
CA VAL A 339 -3.43 -9.73 21.06
C VAL A 339 -3.14 -10.51 22.37
N GLY A 340 -3.39 -11.82 22.35
CA GLY A 340 -3.12 -12.71 23.48
C GLY A 340 -4.01 -12.49 24.70
N LYS A 341 -5.17 -11.82 24.57
CA LYS A 341 -6.10 -11.52 25.68
C LYS A 341 -7.48 -12.11 25.44
N LYS A 342 -8.09 -12.69 26.49
CA LYS A 342 -9.45 -13.26 26.43
C LYS A 342 -10.56 -12.23 26.65
N ASN A 343 -10.37 -11.28 27.56
CA ASN A 343 -11.38 -10.31 27.97
C ASN A 343 -10.84 -8.90 27.83
N VAL A 344 -11.18 -8.25 26.71
CA VAL A 344 -10.83 -6.85 26.44
C VAL A 344 -12.09 -6.06 26.16
N MET A 345 -12.20 -4.88 26.75
CA MET A 345 -13.27 -3.91 26.50
C MET A 345 -12.66 -2.61 26.00
N LEU A 346 -13.13 -2.15 24.85
CA LEU A 346 -12.70 -0.91 24.23
C LEU A 346 -13.85 0.09 24.31
N CYS A 347 -13.73 1.09 25.17
CA CYS A 347 -14.62 2.25 25.19
C CYS A 347 -14.20 3.21 24.08
N ARG A 348 -15.18 3.89 23.47
CA ARG A 348 -14.94 4.93 22.48
C ARG A 348 -14.83 6.28 23.18
N GLY A 349 -13.81 7.04 22.83
CA GLY A 349 -13.69 8.46 23.20
C GLY A 349 -13.92 9.41 22.03
N ASN A 350 -13.93 10.71 22.31
CA ASN A 350 -14.23 11.74 21.32
C ASN A 350 -13.12 11.89 20.26
N HIS A 351 -11.87 11.50 20.55
CA HIS A 351 -10.77 11.51 19.57
C HIS A 351 -10.86 10.34 18.59
N ASP A 352 -11.47 9.22 18.99
CA ASP A 352 -11.33 7.94 18.29
C ASP A 352 -11.89 7.95 16.86
N THR A 353 -12.85 8.83 16.57
CA THR A 353 -13.50 8.92 15.25
C THR A 353 -12.81 9.88 14.29
N GLY A 354 -11.86 10.68 14.78
CA GLY A 354 -11.19 11.74 14.03
C GLY A 354 -12.08 12.96 13.72
N LYS A 355 -13.24 13.08 14.38
CA LYS A 355 -14.14 14.24 14.24
C LYS A 355 -13.61 15.46 15.00
N ILE A 356 -13.19 15.33 16.26
CA ILE A 356 -12.66 16.45 17.06
C ILE A 356 -11.52 16.00 17.98
N PRO A 357 -10.68 16.92 18.51
CA PRO A 357 -10.62 18.37 18.27
C PRO A 357 -9.99 18.75 16.93
N TYR A 358 -9.72 17.78 16.05
CA TYR A 358 -8.82 17.98 14.93
C TYR A 358 -9.46 18.13 13.55
N ALA A 359 -10.74 17.78 13.31
CA ALA A 359 -11.37 18.12 12.04
C ALA A 359 -11.93 19.55 12.11
N TRP A 360 -11.30 20.46 11.38
CA TRP A 360 -11.68 21.88 11.33
C TRP A 360 -12.64 22.18 10.16
N TYR A 361 -12.78 21.23 9.22
CA TYR A 361 -13.67 21.29 8.05
C TYR A 361 -14.08 19.88 7.61
N GLY A 362 -15.31 19.72 7.12
CA GLY A 362 -15.80 18.50 6.49
C GLY A 362 -15.88 17.32 7.47
N HIS A 363 -16.88 17.30 8.34
CA HIS A 363 -17.18 16.14 9.20
C HIS A 363 -18.15 15.22 8.47
N ASN A 364 -17.66 14.42 7.54
CA ASN A 364 -18.51 13.59 6.69
C ASN A 364 -17.96 12.15 6.61
N PRO A 365 -18.71 11.21 6.00
CA PRO A 365 -18.27 9.83 5.89
C PRO A 365 -16.99 9.61 5.09
N GLN A 366 -16.49 10.61 4.35
CA GLN A 366 -15.25 10.52 3.59
C GLN A 366 -14.02 10.91 4.44
N THR A 367 -14.21 11.73 5.47
CA THR A 367 -13.11 12.32 6.27
C THR A 367 -12.99 11.77 7.68
N CYS A 368 -14.08 11.25 8.26
CA CYS A 368 -14.13 10.75 9.64
C CYS A 368 -14.71 9.34 9.71
N LEU A 369 -14.47 8.65 10.83
CA LEU A 369 -15.14 7.39 11.16
C LEU A 369 -16.55 7.64 11.72
N ASN A 370 -17.45 6.69 11.48
CA ASN A 370 -18.83 6.75 11.95
C ASN A 370 -19.12 5.70 13.05
N GLY A 371 -20.30 5.74 13.63
CA GLY A 371 -20.72 4.79 14.66
C GLY A 371 -20.67 3.34 14.18
N ALA A 372 -21.06 3.06 12.93
CA ALA A 372 -21.00 1.74 12.34
C ALA A 372 -19.55 1.20 12.19
N ASP A 373 -18.60 2.06 11.81
CA ASP A 373 -17.19 1.71 11.74
C ASP A 373 -16.65 1.32 13.12
N MET A 374 -16.93 2.14 14.13
CA MET A 374 -16.48 1.89 15.50
C MET A 374 -17.13 0.64 16.08
N LYS A 375 -18.42 0.40 15.80
CA LYS A 375 -19.12 -0.83 16.17
C LYS A 375 -18.44 -2.07 15.61
N LYS A 376 -17.95 -2.01 14.36
CA LYS A 376 -17.22 -3.11 13.73
C LYS A 376 -15.82 -3.28 14.34
N LEU A 377 -15.09 -2.19 14.57
CA LEU A 377 -13.74 -2.21 15.11
C LEU A 377 -13.68 -2.69 16.56
N TYR A 378 -14.60 -2.21 17.41
CA TYR A 378 -14.59 -2.46 18.85
C TYR A 378 -15.54 -3.58 19.30
N ASN A 379 -16.11 -4.33 18.35
CA ASN A 379 -17.11 -5.37 18.60
C ASN A 379 -18.28 -4.85 19.45
N GLY A 380 -19.01 -3.87 18.91
CA GLY A 380 -19.94 -3.01 19.64
C GLY A 380 -19.26 -1.72 20.12
N THR A 381 -20.06 -0.71 20.46
CA THR A 381 -19.56 0.52 21.12
C THR A 381 -20.05 0.66 22.56
N TYR A 382 -21.20 0.08 22.89
CA TYR A 382 -21.73 -0.11 24.24
C TYR A 382 -22.12 -1.57 24.47
N GLY A 383 -22.60 -1.90 25.68
CA GLY A 383 -23.21 -3.19 26.02
C GLY A 383 -22.62 -3.88 27.25
N GLY A 384 -23.36 -4.86 27.77
CA GLY A 384 -23.04 -5.60 28.99
C GLY A 384 -22.28 -6.91 28.78
N LYS A 385 -21.40 -7.26 29.73
CA LYS A 385 -20.76 -8.57 29.84
C LYS A 385 -20.81 -9.05 31.28
N ILE A 386 -21.25 -10.30 31.47
CA ILE A 386 -21.40 -10.94 32.77
C ILE A 386 -20.21 -11.87 33.03
N PHE A 387 -19.65 -11.79 34.22
CA PHE A 387 -18.59 -12.66 34.73
C PHE A 387 -19.17 -13.52 35.86
N GLU A 388 -19.90 -14.56 35.48
CA GLU A 388 -20.71 -15.41 36.36
C GLU A 388 -19.92 -15.94 37.57
N GLU A 389 -18.72 -16.49 37.33
CA GLU A 389 -17.87 -17.08 38.38
C GLU A 389 -17.46 -16.08 39.47
N LYS A 390 -17.49 -14.78 39.15
CA LYS A 390 -17.10 -13.69 40.05
C LYS A 390 -18.31 -12.89 40.53
N GLY A 391 -19.49 -13.15 39.98
CA GLY A 391 -20.71 -12.39 40.23
C GLY A 391 -20.52 -10.89 40.03
N VAL A 392 -19.78 -10.50 38.99
CA VAL A 392 -19.62 -9.11 38.55
C VAL A 392 -20.10 -9.00 37.13
N ALA A 393 -20.76 -7.90 36.80
CA ALA A 393 -21.04 -7.55 35.42
C ALA A 393 -20.40 -6.20 35.09
N ILE A 394 -19.93 -6.04 33.86
CA ILE A 394 -19.44 -4.75 33.37
C ILE A 394 -20.35 -4.30 32.25
N TYR A 395 -20.77 -3.04 32.29
CA TYR A 395 -21.46 -2.40 31.18
C TYR A 395 -20.59 -1.31 30.59
N ARG A 396 -20.29 -1.42 29.29
CA ARG A 396 -19.56 -0.41 28.52
C ARG A 396 -20.55 0.65 28.06
N ILE A 397 -20.31 1.90 28.45
CA ILE A 397 -21.05 3.09 28.02
C ILE A 397 -20.26 3.76 26.90
N ASP A 398 -20.95 4.04 25.81
CA ASP A 398 -20.46 4.88 24.72
C ASP A 398 -20.98 6.30 24.94
N THR A 399 -20.13 7.18 25.44
CA THR A 399 -20.48 8.58 25.68
C THR A 399 -20.35 9.43 24.42
N ASP A 400 -19.93 8.86 23.28
CA ASP A 400 -19.85 9.51 21.98
C ASP A 400 -20.90 8.95 20.99
N ASP A 401 -22.03 8.47 21.53
CA ASP A 401 -23.12 7.78 20.80
C ASP A 401 -24.04 8.77 20.07
N TYR A 402 -23.43 9.52 19.15
CA TYR A 402 -24.09 10.45 18.24
C TYR A 402 -24.68 9.74 17.00
N SER A 403 -25.68 10.39 16.40
CA SER A 403 -26.28 9.91 15.16
C SER A 403 -25.29 9.99 14.00
N ASP A 404 -25.34 9.00 13.10
CA ASP A 404 -24.62 9.04 11.83
C ASP A 404 -25.42 9.76 10.72
N ALA A 405 -26.54 10.41 11.06
CA ALA A 405 -27.35 11.19 10.14
C ALA A 405 -26.57 12.38 9.55
N LEU A 406 -26.87 12.70 8.28
CA LEU A 406 -26.19 13.73 7.52
C LEU A 406 -27.13 14.91 7.21
N ASP A 407 -26.58 16.12 7.17
CA ASP A 407 -27.26 17.31 6.68
C ASP A 407 -27.37 17.32 5.14
N GLY A 408 -27.96 18.38 4.58
CA GLY A 408 -28.12 18.54 3.14
C GLY A 408 -26.80 18.70 2.36
N GLU A 409 -25.70 18.96 3.06
CA GLU A 409 -24.35 19.12 2.50
C GLU A 409 -23.51 17.83 2.67
N GLY A 410 -24.08 16.79 3.29
CA GLY A 410 -23.44 15.50 3.50
C GLY A 410 -22.55 15.41 4.74
N ASN A 411 -22.60 16.39 5.65
CA ASN A 411 -21.87 16.36 6.92
C ASN A 411 -22.71 15.75 8.04
N TYR A 412 -22.08 15.16 9.04
CA TYR A 412 -22.74 14.67 10.25
C TYR A 412 -23.46 15.82 10.95
N ILE A 413 -24.75 15.60 11.23
CA ILE A 413 -25.57 16.56 11.98
C ILE A 413 -25.05 16.67 13.41
N GLU A 414 -24.59 15.56 13.99
CA GLU A 414 -24.09 15.52 15.35
C GLU A 414 -22.75 14.81 15.49
N PHE A 415 -21.93 15.35 16.37
CA PHE A 415 -20.66 14.78 16.78
C PHE A 415 -20.20 15.49 18.06
N SER A 416 -19.28 14.88 18.81
CA SER A 416 -18.67 15.55 19.95
C SER A 416 -18.06 16.89 19.50
N GLY A 417 -18.36 17.97 20.20
CA GLY A 417 -17.88 19.32 19.84
C GLY A 417 -18.58 20.01 18.66
N ALA A 418 -19.68 19.47 18.12
CA ALA A 418 -20.48 20.12 17.06
C ALA A 418 -21.09 21.47 17.47
N ILE A 419 -21.16 21.77 18.78
CA ILE A 419 -21.70 23.02 19.31
C ILE A 419 -20.58 23.71 20.10
N GLN A 420 -20.22 24.93 19.69
CA GLN A 420 -19.26 25.77 20.44
C GLN A 420 -19.81 26.02 21.85
N ASN A 421 -19.13 25.50 22.88
CA ASN A 421 -19.55 25.48 24.30
C ASN A 421 -20.73 24.55 24.66
N GLY A 422 -21.05 23.57 23.81
CA GLY A 422 -22.12 22.59 24.07
C GLY A 422 -21.65 21.26 24.70
N ALA A 423 -22.53 20.25 24.68
CA ALA A 423 -22.25 18.94 25.25
C ALA A 423 -21.10 18.22 24.54
N VAL A 424 -20.22 17.62 25.34
CA VAL A 424 -19.03 16.90 24.86
C VAL A 424 -19.33 15.42 24.55
N GLY A 425 -20.52 14.94 24.94
CA GLY A 425 -20.96 13.58 24.64
C GLY A 425 -22.47 13.44 24.55
N LYS A 426 -22.92 12.28 24.07
CA LYS A 426 -24.33 11.88 23.98
C LYS A 426 -24.47 10.39 24.28
N ILE A 427 -25.55 10.03 24.97
CA ILE A 427 -26.05 8.65 25.10
C ILE A 427 -27.36 8.57 24.31
N SER A 428 -27.45 7.66 23.34
CA SER A 428 -28.65 7.54 22.52
C SER A 428 -29.79 6.80 23.21
N GLY A 429 -31.01 6.96 22.69
CA GLY A 429 -32.18 6.17 23.13
C GLY A 429 -31.97 4.66 22.96
N ALA A 430 -31.21 4.25 21.94
CA ALA A 430 -30.87 2.85 21.71
C ALA A 430 -30.01 2.26 22.83
N GLN A 431 -28.98 3.01 23.24
CA GLN A 431 -28.12 2.61 24.34
C GLN A 431 -28.83 2.63 25.70
N LEU A 432 -29.74 3.59 25.94
CA LEU A 432 -30.56 3.61 27.15
C LEU A 432 -31.50 2.40 27.23
N LYS A 433 -32.09 2.00 26.10
CA LYS A 433 -32.89 0.77 26.03
C LYS A 433 -32.05 -0.47 26.33
N ASP A 434 -30.88 -0.59 25.69
CA ASP A 434 -29.96 -1.72 25.90
C ASP A 434 -29.54 -1.83 27.37
N LEU A 435 -29.17 -0.72 28.01
CA LEU A 435 -28.83 -0.68 29.44
C LEU A 435 -30.03 -1.09 30.31
N GLY A 436 -31.21 -0.53 30.03
CA GLY A 436 -32.43 -0.84 30.78
C GLY A 436 -32.79 -2.32 30.69
N GLU A 437 -32.71 -2.92 29.49
CA GLU A 437 -32.96 -4.34 29.26
C GLU A 437 -31.89 -5.21 29.91
N PHE A 438 -30.62 -4.82 29.81
CA PHE A 438 -29.51 -5.51 30.47
C PHE A 438 -29.73 -5.57 31.99
N LEU A 439 -30.02 -4.43 32.62
CA LEU A 439 -30.28 -4.36 34.06
C LEU A 439 -31.55 -5.10 34.45
N LEU A 440 -32.59 -5.10 33.61
CA LEU A 440 -33.85 -5.80 33.88
C LEU A 440 -33.64 -7.32 33.99
N HIS A 441 -32.82 -7.88 33.11
CA HIS A 441 -32.57 -9.33 33.04
C HIS A 441 -31.39 -9.81 33.88
N LEU A 442 -30.58 -8.90 34.44
CA LEU A 442 -29.42 -9.25 35.26
C LEU A 442 -29.84 -9.81 36.63
N ASP A 443 -29.25 -10.95 37.00
CA ASP A 443 -29.34 -11.51 38.35
C ASP A 443 -28.83 -10.48 39.39
N ARG A 444 -29.67 -10.17 40.38
CA ARG A 444 -29.45 -9.11 41.38
C ARG A 444 -28.24 -9.35 42.29
N ARG A 445 -27.67 -10.58 42.30
CA ARG A 445 -26.42 -10.90 43.00
C ARG A 445 -25.16 -10.36 42.30
N HIS A 446 -25.29 -9.94 41.04
CA HIS A 446 -24.20 -9.32 40.31
C HIS A 446 -24.01 -7.87 40.73
N HIS A 447 -22.76 -7.49 41.00
CA HIS A 447 -22.39 -6.08 41.19
C HIS A 447 -21.97 -5.51 39.83
N VAL A 448 -22.52 -4.36 39.43
CA VAL A 448 -22.33 -3.80 38.09
C VAL A 448 -21.29 -2.69 38.10
N LEU A 449 -20.20 -2.85 37.36
CA LEU A 449 -19.24 -1.79 37.06
C LEU A 449 -19.62 -1.13 35.74
N LEU A 450 -19.70 0.19 35.71
CA LEU A 450 -19.85 0.94 34.46
C LEU A 450 -18.47 1.42 34.02
N VAL A 451 -18.17 1.30 32.73
CA VAL A 451 -16.93 1.82 32.14
C VAL A 451 -17.26 2.63 30.89
N GLY A 452 -16.53 3.71 30.66
CA GLY A 452 -16.75 4.59 29.51
C GLY A 452 -15.63 5.61 29.39
N HIS A 453 -15.90 6.72 28.71
CA HIS A 453 -14.87 7.72 28.44
C HIS A 453 -15.14 9.06 29.11
N ILE A 454 -16.25 9.72 28.77
CA ILE A 454 -16.54 11.06 29.26
C ILE A 454 -17.22 10.98 30.64
N PRO A 455 -16.79 11.78 31.64
CA PRO A 455 -17.49 11.91 32.91
C PRO A 455 -18.96 12.31 32.73
N LEU A 456 -19.84 11.59 33.43
CA LEU A 456 -21.30 11.77 33.33
C LEU A 456 -21.76 12.94 34.20
N GLU A 457 -21.67 14.15 33.68
CA GLU A 457 -22.15 15.35 34.35
C GLU A 457 -23.43 15.89 33.71
N ASN A 458 -24.41 16.27 34.54
CA ASN A 458 -25.55 17.04 34.08
C ASN A 458 -25.19 18.54 34.06
N SER A 459 -24.42 18.93 33.04
CA SER A 459 -23.95 20.30 32.83
C SER A 459 -24.09 20.70 31.37
N ALA A 460 -23.96 22.00 31.09
CA ALA A 460 -24.02 22.53 29.72
C ALA A 460 -22.94 21.93 28.80
N THR A 461 -21.81 21.53 29.39
CA THR A 461 -20.67 20.88 28.73
C THR A 461 -20.55 19.40 29.10
N GLY A 462 -21.63 18.78 29.56
CA GLY A 462 -21.67 17.39 30.01
C GLY A 462 -22.07 16.42 28.90
N VAL A 463 -22.51 15.22 29.30
CA VAL A 463 -23.03 14.20 28.37
C VAL A 463 -24.55 14.32 28.29
N TRP A 464 -25.10 14.50 27.09
CA TRP A 464 -26.54 14.51 26.89
C TRP A 464 -27.17 13.20 27.35
N ASN A 465 -28.38 13.32 27.91
CA ASN A 465 -29.20 12.22 28.42
C ASN A 465 -28.60 11.49 29.64
N THR A 466 -27.63 12.09 30.33
CA THR A 466 -27.10 11.60 31.61
C THR A 466 -28.20 11.39 32.66
N ASP A 467 -29.22 12.26 32.71
CA ASP A 467 -30.35 12.12 33.65
C ASP A 467 -31.14 10.84 33.42
N ALA A 468 -31.39 10.47 32.15
CA ALA A 468 -32.11 9.24 31.81
C ALA A 468 -31.28 8.00 32.22
N LEU A 469 -29.96 8.03 32.00
CA LEU A 469 -29.07 6.98 32.48
C LEU A 469 -29.08 6.90 34.01
N GLN A 470 -28.97 8.04 34.71
CA GLN A 470 -29.03 8.08 36.17
C GLN A 470 -30.33 7.47 36.70
N GLN A 471 -31.48 7.80 36.09
CA GLN A 471 -32.77 7.24 36.48
C GLN A 471 -32.78 5.70 36.38
N LEU A 472 -32.23 5.12 35.32
CA LEU A 472 -32.10 3.66 35.19
C LEU A 472 -31.23 3.06 36.30
N LEU A 473 -30.09 3.68 36.60
CA LEU A 473 -29.19 3.21 37.67
C LEU A 473 -29.85 3.29 39.05
N ASP A 474 -30.49 4.42 39.36
CA ASP A 474 -31.16 4.65 40.64
C ASP A 474 -32.37 3.73 40.80
N GLY A 475 -33.17 3.53 39.75
CA GLY A 475 -34.28 2.58 39.75
C GLY A 475 -33.84 1.13 39.93
N PHE A 476 -32.75 0.72 39.28
CA PHE A 476 -32.17 -0.61 39.49
C PHE A 476 -31.71 -0.83 40.92
N LYS A 477 -31.03 0.16 41.53
CA LYS A 477 -30.60 0.12 42.94
C LYS A 477 -31.78 0.07 43.92
N GLN A 478 -32.87 0.75 43.59
CA GLN A 478 -34.07 0.81 44.43
C GLN A 478 -35.04 -0.36 44.19
N GLY A 479 -34.90 -1.08 43.07
CA GLY A 479 -35.90 -2.06 42.64
C GLY A 479 -37.22 -1.41 42.23
N SER A 480 -37.17 -0.19 41.67
CA SER A 480 -38.36 0.59 41.27
C SER A 480 -38.51 0.69 39.76
N ALA A 481 -39.73 0.89 39.28
CA ALA A 481 -39.99 1.09 37.86
C ALA A 481 -39.50 2.47 37.39
N VAL A 482 -38.83 2.50 36.23
CA VAL A 482 -38.32 3.73 35.59
C VAL A 482 -38.94 3.85 34.22
N THR A 483 -39.42 5.04 33.85
CA THR A 483 -39.93 5.29 32.50
C THR A 483 -39.02 6.27 31.78
N ILE A 484 -38.48 5.85 30.65
CA ILE A 484 -37.73 6.71 29.73
C ILE A 484 -38.69 7.19 28.65
N ASP A 485 -38.70 8.51 28.43
CA ASP A 485 -39.44 9.15 27.35
C ASP A 485 -38.44 9.48 26.23
N TYR A 486 -38.43 8.67 25.18
CA TYR A 486 -37.50 8.81 24.07
C TYR A 486 -37.72 10.11 23.29
N ASP A 487 -38.95 10.63 23.28
CA ASP A 487 -39.30 11.88 22.60
C ASP A 487 -38.79 13.12 23.35
N GLN A 488 -38.30 12.95 24.59
CA GLN A 488 -37.71 14.03 25.40
C GLN A 488 -36.17 13.97 25.46
N LEU A 489 -35.55 12.99 24.78
CA LEU A 489 -34.09 12.89 24.73
C LEU A 489 -33.49 14.00 23.86
N LYS A 490 -32.31 14.48 24.25
CA LYS A 490 -31.55 15.47 23.50
C LYS A 490 -30.80 14.82 22.33
N GLY A 491 -30.74 15.59 21.24
CA GLY A 491 -30.04 15.26 20.01
C GLY A 491 -30.93 14.57 18.96
N GLU A 492 -30.33 14.20 17.84
CA GLU A 492 -31.01 13.56 16.72
C GLU A 492 -31.71 12.27 17.17
N PRO A 493 -33.01 12.10 16.85
CA PRO A 493 -33.76 10.90 17.18
C PRO A 493 -33.16 9.67 16.51
N VAL A 494 -33.14 8.55 17.24
CA VAL A 494 -32.75 7.26 16.66
C VAL A 494 -33.99 6.60 16.07
N PRO A 495 -33.99 6.22 14.77
CA PRO A 495 -35.13 5.53 14.17
C PRO A 495 -35.53 4.27 14.95
N GLY A 496 -36.81 4.17 15.30
CA GLY A 496 -37.36 3.04 16.07
C GLY A 496 -37.36 3.23 17.59
N TYR A 497 -36.90 4.37 18.11
CA TYR A 497 -36.88 4.68 19.54
C TYR A 497 -37.70 5.96 19.79
N THR A 498 -39.02 5.81 19.88
CA THR A 498 -39.98 6.89 20.13
C THR A 498 -40.96 6.53 21.24
N GLY A 499 -41.65 7.52 21.79
CA GLY A 499 -42.60 7.35 22.87
C GLY A 499 -41.95 6.95 24.20
N ARG A 500 -42.73 6.28 25.06
CA ARG A 500 -42.35 5.99 26.44
C ARG A 500 -42.14 4.49 26.64
N GLN A 501 -41.05 4.10 27.30
CA GLN A 501 -40.78 2.73 27.70
C GLN A 501 -40.51 2.65 29.21
N THR A 502 -41.21 1.73 29.89
CA THR A 502 -41.05 1.47 31.31
C THR A 502 -40.20 0.22 31.54
N PHE A 503 -39.15 0.35 32.35
CA PHE A 503 -38.31 -0.73 32.86
C PHE A 503 -38.71 -0.98 34.31
N ASP A 504 -39.46 -2.05 34.55
CA ASP A 504 -39.95 -2.38 35.89
C ASP A 504 -38.96 -3.28 36.64
N PHE A 505 -38.06 -2.66 37.41
CA PHE A 505 -37.07 -3.40 38.20
C PHE A 505 -37.66 -4.08 39.45
N SER A 506 -38.95 -3.84 39.78
CA SER A 506 -39.65 -4.48 40.90
C SER A 506 -40.07 -5.92 40.60
N GLN A 507 -40.20 -6.27 39.32
CA GLN A 507 -40.65 -7.58 38.84
C GLN A 507 -39.50 -8.56 38.57
N GLY A 508 -38.29 -8.26 39.04
CA GLY A 508 -37.11 -9.11 38.85
C GLY A 508 -37.22 -10.46 39.59
N LYS A 509 -36.41 -11.46 39.17
CA LYS A 509 -36.38 -12.81 39.77
C LYS A 509 -36.04 -12.82 41.27
N GLU A 510 -35.51 -11.73 41.82
CA GLU A 510 -35.18 -11.58 43.25
C GLU A 510 -35.77 -10.26 43.78
N SER A 511 -36.30 -10.29 45.00
CA SER A 511 -37.06 -9.20 45.64
C SER A 511 -36.19 -8.06 46.21
N CYS A 512 -34.98 -7.85 45.68
CA CYS A 512 -34.03 -6.85 46.17
C CYS A 512 -33.51 -5.96 45.04
N GLY A 513 -33.20 -4.71 45.38
CA GLY A 513 -32.51 -3.78 44.50
C GLY A 513 -31.13 -4.29 44.11
N GLY A 514 -30.67 -3.94 42.91
CA GLY A 514 -29.35 -4.31 42.42
C GLY A 514 -28.21 -3.44 42.98
N THR A 515 -26.96 -3.78 42.64
CA THR A 515 -25.78 -3.06 43.11
C THR A 515 -25.00 -2.45 41.94
N ILE A 516 -24.78 -1.14 41.97
CA ILE A 516 -23.89 -0.42 41.04
C ILE A 516 -22.61 -0.07 41.80
N ILE A 517 -21.46 -0.48 41.26
CA ILE A 517 -20.13 -0.26 41.84
C ILE A 517 -19.68 1.19 41.65
N GLY A 518 -19.93 1.74 40.46
CA GLY A 518 -19.46 3.05 40.04
C GLY A 518 -19.27 3.12 38.53
N TYR A 519 -18.88 4.29 38.05
CA TYR A 519 -18.51 4.57 36.66
C TYR A 519 -17.04 4.96 36.58
N VAL A 520 -16.24 4.19 35.86
CA VAL A 520 -14.80 4.44 35.67
C VAL A 520 -14.55 4.95 34.26
N CYS A 521 -13.90 6.09 34.13
CA CYS A 521 -13.75 6.80 32.85
C CYS A 521 -12.45 7.63 32.76
N GLY A 522 -12.26 8.35 31.66
CA GLY A 522 -11.08 9.18 31.37
C GLY A 522 -11.44 10.62 30.99
N HIS A 523 -10.96 11.09 29.84
CA HIS A 523 -11.28 12.37 29.19
C HIS A 523 -10.67 13.62 29.84
N TRP A 524 -10.67 13.74 31.16
CA TRP A 524 -10.16 14.96 31.82
C TRP A 524 -8.65 14.97 32.05
N HIS A 525 -7.96 13.87 31.80
CA HIS A 525 -6.49 13.74 31.94
C HIS A 525 -5.95 13.97 33.37
N TYR A 526 -6.78 13.83 34.40
CA TYR A 526 -6.33 13.82 35.79
C TYR A 526 -7.20 12.91 36.66
N ASP A 527 -6.62 12.37 37.72
CA ASP A 527 -7.35 11.52 38.65
C ASP A 527 -8.29 12.36 39.52
N THR A 528 -9.58 12.05 39.50
CA THR A 528 -10.57 12.68 40.38
C THR A 528 -11.77 11.76 40.60
N ALA A 529 -12.70 12.20 41.45
CA ALA A 529 -14.00 11.56 41.62
C ALA A 529 -15.11 12.59 41.77
N ARG A 530 -16.30 12.22 41.32
CA ARG A 530 -17.55 13.00 41.39
C ARG A 530 -18.71 12.05 41.67
N ASP A 531 -19.89 12.63 41.91
CA ASP A 531 -21.11 11.88 42.20
C ASP A 531 -22.14 12.11 41.09
N LEU A 532 -22.74 11.01 40.61
CA LEU A 532 -23.94 11.00 39.79
C LEU A 532 -25.08 10.42 40.62
N GLY A 533 -25.85 11.29 41.27
CA GLY A 533 -26.78 10.87 42.31
C GLY A 533 -26.04 10.10 43.42
N THR A 534 -26.34 8.81 43.56
CA THR A 534 -25.67 7.92 44.53
C THR A 534 -24.56 7.05 43.92
N THR A 535 -24.28 7.19 42.62
CA THR A 535 -23.22 6.43 41.91
C THR A 535 -21.93 7.25 41.87
N LYS A 536 -20.79 6.67 42.26
CA LYS A 536 -19.48 7.32 42.14
C LYS A 536 -19.00 7.33 40.69
N ILE A 537 -18.61 8.49 40.19
CA ILE A 537 -17.82 8.68 38.96
C ILE A 537 -16.36 8.75 39.37
N ILE A 538 -15.53 7.94 38.74
CA ILE A 538 -14.12 7.79 39.02
C ILE A 538 -13.38 8.09 37.72
N VAL A 539 -12.70 9.22 37.69
CA VAL A 539 -11.95 9.67 36.52
C VAL A 539 -10.49 9.29 36.69
N CYS A 540 -9.90 8.71 35.66
CA CYS A 540 -8.49 8.31 35.61
C CYS A 540 -7.71 9.28 34.71
N THR A 541 -6.46 9.55 35.08
CA THR A 541 -5.53 10.36 34.28
C THR A 541 -5.12 9.69 32.97
N CYS A 542 -4.60 10.48 32.02
CA CYS A 542 -4.21 10.01 30.70
C CYS A 542 -2.94 9.15 30.72
N ALA A 543 -2.82 8.24 29.76
CA ALA A 543 -1.74 7.24 29.77
C ALA A 543 -0.44 7.66 29.08
N PHE A 544 -0.46 8.69 28.24
CA PHE A 544 0.74 9.20 27.57
C PHE A 544 1.65 9.94 28.56
N SER A 545 2.96 10.04 28.27
CA SER A 545 3.93 10.70 29.14
C SER A 545 3.70 12.22 29.23
N SER A 546 3.87 12.83 30.41
CA SER A 546 3.70 14.28 30.60
C SER A 546 4.93 15.12 30.23
N ASP A 547 6.12 14.53 30.22
CA ASP A 547 7.39 15.25 30.11
C ASP A 547 8.29 14.73 28.98
N GLU A 548 9.12 15.65 28.46
CA GLU A 548 10.25 15.38 27.56
C GLU A 548 11.31 14.48 28.26
N THR A 549 11.39 14.56 29.59
CA THR A 549 12.29 13.79 30.44
C THR A 549 11.62 12.49 30.92
N VAL A 550 12.15 11.37 30.47
CA VAL A 550 11.52 10.05 30.55
C VAL A 550 11.80 9.38 31.92
N SER A 551 11.25 9.91 33.01
CA SER A 551 11.33 9.27 34.34
C SER A 551 10.37 8.08 34.46
N PRO A 552 10.68 7.04 35.27
CA PRO A 552 9.72 5.98 35.61
C PRO A 552 8.37 6.49 36.15
N GLU A 553 8.38 7.61 36.86
CA GLU A 553 7.20 8.22 37.48
C GLU A 553 6.27 8.85 36.45
N ASP A 554 6.83 9.51 35.43
CA ASP A 554 6.08 10.30 34.44
C ASP A 554 5.85 9.57 33.11
N TYR A 555 6.43 8.37 32.97
CA TYR A 555 6.42 7.57 31.75
C TYR A 555 5.02 7.19 31.24
N SER A 556 4.12 6.80 32.14
CA SER A 556 2.77 6.32 31.80
C SER A 556 1.82 6.50 32.97
N ALA A 557 0.53 6.34 32.70
CA ALA A 557 -0.46 6.18 33.76
C ALA A 557 -1.51 5.14 33.38
N PHE A 558 -1.78 4.23 34.30
CA PHE A 558 -2.88 3.28 34.25
C PHE A 558 -3.07 2.69 35.64
N CYS A 559 -4.14 1.92 35.86
CA CYS A 559 -4.46 1.42 37.18
C CYS A 559 -4.95 -0.03 37.20
N HIS A 560 -4.72 -0.67 38.35
CA HIS A 560 -5.38 -1.90 38.76
C HIS A 560 -6.57 -1.54 39.62
N ILE A 561 -7.74 -2.07 39.29
CA ILE A 561 -8.97 -1.90 40.05
C ILE A 561 -9.38 -3.26 40.60
N ALA A 562 -9.38 -3.39 41.92
CA ALA A 562 -9.84 -4.57 42.62
C ALA A 562 -11.24 -4.33 43.21
N ILE A 563 -12.18 -5.21 42.85
CA ILE A 563 -13.55 -5.22 43.34
C ILE A 563 -13.67 -6.31 44.40
N ASP A 564 -13.79 -5.87 45.64
CA ASP A 564 -13.99 -6.66 46.85
C ASP A 564 -15.48 -6.64 47.19
N LYS A 565 -16.22 -7.62 46.63
CA LYS A 565 -17.68 -7.69 46.75
C LYS A 565 -18.16 -7.86 48.19
N ASP A 566 -17.45 -8.68 48.96
CA ASP A 566 -17.82 -9.02 50.33
C ASP A 566 -17.82 -7.78 51.23
N ASN A 567 -16.85 -6.87 50.99
CA ASN A 567 -16.75 -5.60 51.73
C ASN A 567 -17.32 -4.40 50.97
N ARG A 568 -17.92 -4.62 49.79
CA ARG A 568 -18.39 -3.60 48.84
C ARG A 568 -17.40 -2.45 48.65
N ARG A 569 -16.17 -2.83 48.27
CA ARG A 569 -15.05 -1.90 48.11
C ARG A 569 -14.44 -2.00 46.73
N LEU A 570 -14.26 -0.85 46.10
CA LEU A 570 -13.47 -0.68 44.89
C LEU A 570 -12.13 -0.05 45.30
N ARG A 571 -11.02 -0.74 45.04
CA ARG A 571 -9.67 -0.27 45.36
C ARG A 571 -8.89 -0.06 44.07
N ILE A 572 -8.32 1.11 43.91
CA ILE A 572 -7.51 1.48 42.75
C ILE A 572 -6.06 1.60 43.19
N LYS A 573 -5.20 0.87 42.50
CA LYS A 573 -3.75 0.97 42.62
C LYS A 573 -3.17 1.56 41.35
N GLY A 574 -2.61 2.75 41.45
CA GLY A 574 -2.09 3.48 40.30
C GLY A 574 -0.67 3.06 39.94
N VAL A 575 -0.36 3.09 38.65
CA VAL A 575 0.98 2.89 38.07
C VAL A 575 1.44 4.20 37.42
N GLY A 576 2.72 4.53 37.55
CA GLY A 576 3.30 5.78 37.06
C GLY A 576 2.62 6.99 37.70
N ARG A 577 2.00 7.87 36.89
CA ARG A 577 1.34 9.10 37.37
C ARG A 577 -0.02 8.87 38.05
N SER A 578 -0.62 7.69 37.92
CA SER A 578 -1.95 7.43 38.51
C SER A 578 -1.89 7.23 40.02
N THR A 579 -2.91 7.65 40.75
CA THR A 579 -2.97 7.69 42.22
C THR A 579 -3.74 6.51 42.81
N ASP A 580 -3.33 6.08 44.01
CA ASP A 580 -4.06 5.08 44.79
C ASP A 580 -5.34 5.68 45.38
N ARG A 581 -6.48 5.02 45.18
CA ARG A 581 -7.79 5.49 45.63
C ARG A 581 -8.65 4.33 46.14
N THR A 582 -9.64 4.60 46.99
CA THR A 582 -10.56 3.56 47.48
C THR A 582 -11.94 4.14 47.70
N PHE A 583 -12.96 3.41 47.27
CA PHE A 583 -14.36 3.80 47.35
C PHE A 583 -15.19 2.65 47.91
N THR A 584 -16.21 3.00 48.68
CA THR A 584 -17.29 2.08 49.10
C THR A 584 -18.50 2.32 48.21
N TYR A 585 -19.24 1.25 47.90
CA TYR A 585 -20.42 1.32 47.03
C TYR A 585 -21.60 0.49 47.56
#